data_AF-A0A3L7PQ74-F1
#
_entry.id   AF-A0A3L7PQ74-F1
#
_cell.length_a   1.000
_cell.length_b   1.000
_cell.length_c   1.000
_cell.angle_alpha   90.00
_cell.angle_beta   90.00
_cell.angle_gamma   90.00
#
_symmetry.space_group_name_H-M   'P 1'
#
loop_
_entity.id
_entity.type
_entity.pdbx_description
1 polymer ?
#
loop_
_entity_poly.entity_id
_entity_poly.type
_entity_poly.pdbx_seq_one_letter_code
_entity_poly.pdbx_strand_id
1 'polypeptide(L)'
;MPLAAVVSCHVYGNRVVSLADREPVEIAFTPYLAARWPLVKNANVLHGPLSLRGTEYGAGLGMHSRMSATYALMPHDSEFRATVGIDDTANGAGSVRFAIELDGKPVWTSAEITGRSVPLVIPPLAVRGAKRLTLLVDFGQHADVADYANWCEAVLIADPK
;
A
#
# COMPACT_ATOMS: atom_id res chain seq x y z
N MET A 1 -10.21 -34.63 -9.35
CA MET A 1 -10.72 -33.48 -8.57
C MET A 1 -10.47 -32.20 -9.36
N PRO A 2 -11.34 -31.19 -9.25
CA PRO A 2 -11.73 -30.36 -10.40
C PRO A 2 -10.89 -29.10 -10.63
N LEU A 3 -11.01 -28.61 -11.86
CA LEU A 3 -10.50 -27.39 -12.47
C LEU A 3 -11.11 -26.14 -11.80
N ALA A 4 -10.40 -25.54 -10.84
CA ALA A 4 -10.73 -24.22 -10.32
C ALA A 4 -9.46 -23.50 -9.80
N ALA A 5 -8.51 -23.27 -10.69
CA ALA A 5 -7.51 -22.23 -10.52
C ALA A 5 -7.55 -21.35 -11.75
N VAL A 6 -8.68 -20.65 -11.93
CA VAL A 6 -8.66 -19.42 -12.72
C VAL A 6 -7.90 -18.42 -11.85
N VAL A 7 -6.57 -18.48 -11.92
CA VAL A 7 -5.72 -17.36 -11.56
C VAL A 7 -6.14 -16.25 -12.50
N SER A 8 -6.67 -15.16 -11.95
CA SER A 8 -7.08 -14.00 -12.72
C SER A 8 -5.88 -13.49 -13.52
N CYS A 9 -5.82 -13.85 -14.80
CA CYS A 9 -4.89 -13.25 -15.74
C CYS A 9 -5.43 -11.86 -16.05
N HIS A 10 -5.04 -10.87 -15.23
CA HIS A 10 -5.23 -9.50 -15.62
C HIS A 10 -4.22 -9.17 -16.71
N VAL A 11 -4.67 -9.26 -17.97
CA VAL A 11 -3.90 -8.79 -19.12
C VAL A 11 -3.89 -7.26 -19.11
N TYR A 12 -3.03 -6.68 -18.28
CA TYR A 12 -2.74 -5.26 -18.32
C TYR A 12 -1.59 -5.01 -19.29
N GLY A 13 -1.86 -5.03 -20.60
CA GLY A 13 -0.87 -4.61 -21.58
C GLY A 13 -0.40 -3.18 -21.26
N ASN A 14 0.90 -2.97 -20.99
CA ASN A 14 1.59 -1.68 -20.76
C ASN A 14 0.88 -0.57 -19.95
N ARG A 15 -0.17 -0.89 -19.19
CA ARG A 15 -1.09 0.09 -18.57
C ARG A 15 -1.07 0.06 -17.05
N VAL A 16 -0.34 -0.85 -16.45
CA VAL A 16 -0.15 -0.93 -15.00
C VAL A 16 1.25 -0.44 -14.68
N VAL A 17 1.32 0.54 -13.78
CA VAL A 17 2.59 1.05 -13.26
C VAL A 17 2.62 0.81 -11.77
N SER A 18 3.53 -0.05 -11.31
CA SER A 18 3.75 -0.26 -9.88
C SER A 18 4.28 1.02 -9.24
N LEU A 19 3.76 1.37 -8.06
CA LEU A 19 4.33 2.46 -7.27
C LEU A 19 5.71 2.09 -6.71
N ALA A 20 6.02 0.81 -6.56
CA ALA A 20 7.37 0.37 -6.21
C ALA A 20 8.41 0.73 -7.30
N ASP A 21 7.97 0.86 -8.55
CA ASP A 21 8.83 1.27 -9.68
C ASP A 21 8.89 2.79 -9.85
N ARG A 22 8.09 3.55 -9.07
CA ARG A 22 8.13 5.02 -9.05
C ARG A 22 8.93 5.53 -7.87
N GLU A 23 9.56 6.68 -8.04
CA GLU A 23 10.21 7.37 -6.93
C GLU A 23 9.20 8.32 -6.26
N PRO A 24 8.97 8.20 -4.93
CA PRO A 24 8.16 9.18 -4.23
C PRO A 24 8.87 10.54 -4.24
N VAL A 25 8.11 11.60 -4.49
CA VAL A 25 8.61 12.98 -4.44
C VAL A 25 8.76 13.49 -3.01
N GLU A 26 8.11 12.82 -2.05
CA GLU A 26 8.17 13.15 -0.63
C GLU A 26 7.93 11.89 0.20
N ILE A 27 8.76 11.68 1.22
CA ILE A 27 8.53 10.70 2.29
C ILE A 27 8.58 11.47 3.60
N ALA A 28 7.51 11.39 4.39
CA ALA A 28 7.49 11.91 5.75
C ALA A 28 7.31 10.75 6.73
N PHE A 29 8.17 10.67 7.73
CA PHE A 29 8.12 9.66 8.78
C PHE A 29 8.12 10.36 10.14
N THR A 30 7.11 10.08 10.96
CA THR A 30 7.02 10.57 12.34
C THR A 30 7.10 9.37 13.28
N PRO A 31 8.30 9.09 13.84
CA PRO A 31 8.46 7.99 14.78
C PRO A 31 7.67 8.22 16.07
N TYR A 32 7.09 7.14 16.63
CA TYR A 32 6.64 7.17 18.03
C TYR A 32 7.79 6.78 18.97
N LEU A 33 8.58 5.77 18.59
CA LEU A 33 9.84 5.39 19.24
C LEU A 33 11.07 5.83 18.43
N ALA A 34 12.27 5.86 19.01
CA ALA A 34 13.49 6.36 18.35
C ALA A 34 13.95 5.57 17.10
N ALA A 35 13.26 4.48 16.73
CA ALA A 35 13.57 3.68 15.55
C ALA A 35 13.27 4.45 14.25
N ARG A 36 14.14 4.28 13.25
CA ARG A 36 13.92 4.82 11.90
C ARG A 36 13.52 3.67 10.98
N TRP A 37 12.40 3.84 10.32
CA TRP A 37 11.89 2.87 9.36
C TRP A 37 11.92 3.49 7.96
N PRO A 38 12.63 2.89 6.98
CA PRO A 38 12.54 3.32 5.60
C PRO A 38 11.24 2.80 4.97
N LEU A 39 10.77 3.48 3.92
CA LEU A 39 9.87 2.86 2.96
C LEU A 39 10.66 1.78 2.19
N VAL A 40 10.12 0.58 2.10
CA VAL A 40 10.74 -0.55 1.40
C VAL A 40 9.93 -0.88 0.15
N LYS A 41 10.60 -0.99 -1.00
CA LYS A 41 9.98 -1.32 -2.30
C LYS A 41 10.07 -2.82 -2.56
N ASN A 42 8.97 -3.44 -3.00
CA ASN A 42 8.85 -4.87 -3.33
C ASN A 42 9.26 -5.83 -2.19
N ALA A 43 9.18 -5.37 -0.95
CA ALA A 43 9.45 -6.15 0.25
C ALA A 43 8.75 -5.48 1.45
N ASN A 44 8.52 -6.25 2.51
CA ASN A 44 8.02 -5.72 3.77
C ASN A 44 9.12 -4.87 4.47
N VAL A 45 8.77 -4.21 5.58
CA VAL A 45 9.70 -3.33 6.31
C VAL A 45 10.92 -4.02 6.92
N LEU A 46 10.92 -5.35 6.99
CA LEU A 46 12.04 -6.18 7.42
C LEU A 46 12.85 -6.74 6.24
N HIS A 47 12.60 -6.25 5.02
CA HIS A 47 13.22 -6.71 3.77
C HIS A 47 12.92 -8.18 3.40
N GLY A 48 11.82 -8.72 3.94
CA GLY A 48 11.27 -10.02 3.55
C GLY A 48 10.13 -9.91 2.52
N PRO A 49 9.50 -11.04 2.14
CA PRO A 49 8.37 -11.05 1.21
C PRO A 49 7.20 -10.20 1.72
N LEU A 50 6.48 -9.53 0.82
CA LEU A 50 5.20 -8.92 1.12
C LEU A 50 4.16 -10.03 1.30
N SER A 51 3.68 -10.25 2.51
CA SER A 51 2.74 -11.34 2.79
C SER A 51 1.59 -10.88 3.67
N LEU A 52 0.36 -11.18 3.26
CA LEU A 52 -0.85 -10.87 4.01
C LEU A 52 -1.71 -12.13 4.15
N ARG A 53 -1.83 -12.64 5.38
CA ARG A 53 -2.65 -13.81 5.75
C ARG A 53 -2.34 -15.04 4.90
N GLY A 54 -1.05 -15.32 4.71
CA GLY A 54 -0.55 -16.46 3.95
C GLY A 54 -0.54 -16.27 2.44
N THR A 55 -0.95 -15.10 1.93
CA THR A 55 -0.84 -14.75 0.51
C THR A 55 0.37 -13.87 0.28
N GLU A 56 1.33 -14.33 -0.52
CA GLU A 56 2.47 -13.54 -0.96
C GLU A 56 2.13 -12.67 -2.17
N TYR A 57 2.72 -11.48 -2.22
CA TYR A 57 2.55 -10.51 -3.31
C TYR A 57 3.90 -10.18 -3.93
N GLY A 58 3.96 -10.21 -5.27
CA GLY A 58 5.22 -9.99 -6.01
C GLY A 58 5.66 -8.52 -6.10
N ALA A 59 4.77 -7.57 -5.78
CA ALA A 59 5.07 -6.14 -5.83
C ALA A 59 4.26 -5.35 -4.79
N GLY A 60 4.81 -4.23 -4.35
CA GLY A 60 4.17 -3.34 -3.37
C GLY A 60 5.16 -2.55 -2.53
N LEU A 61 4.67 -2.01 -1.43
CA LEU A 61 5.44 -1.17 -0.51
C LEU A 61 5.29 -1.69 0.93
N GLY A 62 6.40 -1.87 1.62
CA GLY A 62 6.46 -2.04 3.07
C GLY A 62 6.66 -0.69 3.76
N MET A 63 5.78 -0.35 4.69
CA MET A 63 5.78 0.90 5.45
C MET A 63 5.60 0.63 6.94
N HIS A 64 6.09 1.56 7.78
CA HIS A 64 5.85 1.57 9.21
C HIS A 64 5.02 2.79 9.61
N SER A 65 4.20 2.72 10.64
CA SER A 65 3.49 3.89 11.16
C SER A 65 4.45 4.84 11.92
N ARG A 66 4.23 6.15 11.95
CA ARG A 66 3.38 6.95 11.05
C ARG A 66 4.21 7.42 9.87
N MET A 67 3.87 6.96 8.66
CA MET A 67 4.62 7.28 7.43
C MET A 67 3.68 7.67 6.30
N SER A 68 4.06 8.70 5.55
CA SER A 68 3.48 8.99 4.25
C SER A 68 4.51 8.91 3.13
N ALA A 69 4.04 8.51 1.95
CA ALA A 69 4.79 8.53 0.70
C ALA A 69 3.94 9.20 -0.37
N THR A 70 4.44 10.31 -0.93
CA THR A 70 3.75 11.04 -2.00
C THR A 70 4.40 10.76 -3.34
N TYR A 71 3.58 10.46 -4.34
CA TYR A 71 3.97 10.28 -5.73
C TYR A 71 3.39 11.39 -6.60
N ALA A 72 4.19 11.87 -7.55
CA ALA A 72 3.68 12.70 -8.63
C ALA A 72 2.86 11.83 -9.60
N LEU A 73 1.67 12.29 -9.94
CA LEU A 73 0.80 11.66 -10.92
C LEU A 73 1.12 12.18 -12.32
N MET A 74 1.12 11.28 -13.29
CA MET A 74 1.27 11.59 -14.70
C MET A 74 -0.09 11.90 -15.31
N PRO A 75 -0.17 12.73 -16.38
CA PRO A 75 -1.45 13.12 -16.99
C PRO A 75 -2.35 11.95 -17.45
N HIS A 76 -1.76 10.77 -17.70
CA HIS A 76 -2.46 9.57 -18.14
C HIS A 76 -2.80 8.61 -17.00
N ASP A 77 -2.38 8.88 -15.77
CA ASP A 77 -2.80 8.08 -14.61
C ASP A 77 -4.28 8.35 -14.34
N SER A 78 -5.07 7.27 -14.29
CA SER A 78 -6.53 7.36 -14.27
C SER A 78 -7.14 6.75 -13.00
N GLU A 79 -6.52 5.70 -12.46
CA GLU A 79 -7.04 4.93 -11.33
C GLU A 79 -5.89 4.38 -10.47
N PHE A 80 -6.09 4.33 -9.17
CA PHE A 80 -5.22 3.68 -8.20
C PHE A 80 -5.89 2.41 -7.65
N ARG A 81 -5.09 1.35 -7.47
CA ARG A 81 -5.50 0.08 -6.85
C ARG A 81 -4.43 -0.39 -5.87
N ALA A 82 -4.86 -1.03 -4.79
CA ALA A 82 -4.00 -1.73 -3.85
C ALA A 82 -4.81 -2.69 -2.97
N THR A 83 -4.11 -3.64 -2.36
CA THR A 83 -4.56 -4.39 -1.19
C THR A 83 -3.70 -4.00 0.00
N VAL A 84 -4.31 -3.71 1.15
CA VAL A 84 -3.58 -3.30 2.35
C VAL A 84 -3.79 -4.25 3.51
N GLY A 85 -2.79 -4.34 4.37
CA GLY A 85 -2.85 -5.17 5.56
C GLY A 85 -1.59 -5.07 6.40
N ILE A 86 -1.59 -5.76 7.52
CA ILE A 86 -0.40 -5.95 8.34
C ILE A 86 0.30 -7.25 7.91
N ASP A 87 1.62 -7.15 7.70
CA ASP A 87 2.46 -8.23 7.23
C ASP A 87 2.46 -9.43 8.19
N ASP A 88 2.56 -10.64 7.66
CA ASP A 88 2.56 -11.85 8.48
C ASP A 88 3.76 -11.94 9.43
N THR A 89 4.87 -11.25 9.17
CA THR A 89 6.00 -11.16 10.11
C THR A 89 5.65 -10.43 11.41
N ALA A 90 4.54 -9.67 11.44
CA ALA A 90 4.03 -9.09 12.68
C ALA A 90 3.41 -10.15 13.63
N ASN A 91 3.25 -11.41 13.19
CA ASN A 91 2.77 -12.52 14.02
C ASN A 91 1.45 -12.25 14.76
N GLY A 92 0.54 -11.49 14.14
CA GLY A 92 -0.75 -11.14 14.72
C GLY A 92 -0.75 -9.89 15.61
N ALA A 93 0.38 -9.20 15.74
CA ALA A 93 0.52 -7.89 16.37
C ALA A 93 0.36 -6.75 15.34
N GLY A 94 0.55 -5.50 15.79
CA GLY A 94 0.39 -4.32 14.95
C GLY A 94 -1.07 -3.88 14.80
N SER A 95 -1.26 -2.58 14.64
CA SER A 95 -2.56 -1.97 14.41
C SER A 95 -2.39 -0.59 13.78
N VAL A 96 -2.92 -0.42 12.57
CA VAL A 96 -2.75 0.79 11.76
C VAL A 96 -4.06 1.27 11.14
N ARG A 97 -4.05 2.51 10.63
CA ARG A 97 -5.05 3.00 9.67
C ARG A 97 -4.36 3.39 8.38
N PHE A 98 -4.92 2.93 7.26
CA PHE A 98 -4.46 3.34 5.95
C PHE A 98 -5.30 4.52 5.47
N ALA A 99 -4.67 5.48 4.81
CA ALA A 99 -5.36 6.59 4.18
C ALA A 99 -4.71 6.96 2.86
N ILE A 100 -5.53 7.56 1.97
CA ILE A 100 -5.11 8.06 0.68
C ILE A 100 -5.54 9.51 0.57
N GLU A 101 -4.63 10.36 0.10
CA GLU A 101 -4.91 11.75 -0.25
C GLU A 101 -4.63 12.00 -1.72
N LEU A 102 -5.45 12.86 -2.33
CA LEU A 102 -5.19 13.45 -3.64
C LEU A 102 -5.01 14.95 -3.46
N ASP A 103 -3.87 15.46 -3.94
CA ASP A 103 -3.50 16.89 -3.81
C ASP A 103 -3.63 17.42 -2.36
N GLY A 104 -3.28 16.58 -1.37
CA GLY A 104 -3.34 16.90 0.06
C GLY A 104 -4.75 16.87 0.67
N LYS A 105 -5.75 16.36 -0.06
CA LYS A 105 -7.12 16.16 0.45
C LYS A 105 -7.38 14.68 0.70
N PRO A 106 -7.84 14.26 1.89
CA PRO A 106 -8.19 12.87 2.14
C PRO A 106 -9.36 12.45 1.26
N VAL A 107 -9.19 11.34 0.55
CA VAL A 107 -10.23 10.76 -0.34
C VAL A 107 -10.65 9.36 0.09
N TRP A 108 -9.83 8.69 0.90
CA TRP A 108 -10.13 7.37 1.44
C TRP A 108 -9.40 7.14 2.76
N THR A 109 -10.03 6.43 3.68
CA THR A 109 -9.43 5.99 4.95
C THR A 109 -10.05 4.65 5.35
N SER A 110 -9.24 3.73 5.85
CA SER A 110 -9.71 2.46 6.36
C SER A 110 -10.28 2.60 7.79
N ALA A 111 -11.10 1.62 8.19
CA ALA A 111 -11.21 1.29 9.61
C ALA A 111 -9.83 0.84 10.15
N GLU A 112 -9.73 0.62 11.47
CA GLU A 112 -8.51 0.05 12.04
C GLU A 112 -8.26 -1.36 11.46
N ILE A 113 -7.02 -1.60 11.04
CA ILE A 113 -6.54 -2.89 10.56
C ILE A 113 -5.52 -3.40 11.58
N THR A 114 -5.74 -4.62 12.06
CA THR A 114 -4.86 -5.29 13.02
C THR A 114 -4.12 -6.43 12.33
N GLY A 115 -3.05 -6.94 12.97
CA GLY A 115 -2.37 -8.15 12.52
C GLY A 115 -3.25 -9.41 12.44
N ARG A 116 -4.52 -9.35 12.84
CA ARG A 116 -5.50 -10.45 12.73
C ARG A 116 -6.62 -10.18 11.73
N SER A 117 -6.70 -8.95 11.20
CA SER A 117 -7.70 -8.58 10.22
C SER A 117 -7.46 -9.31 8.90
N VAL A 118 -8.54 -9.56 8.15
CA VAL A 118 -8.42 -9.95 6.74
C VAL A 118 -7.82 -8.80 5.93
N PRO A 119 -7.05 -9.07 4.86
CA PRO A 119 -6.51 -8.02 4.00
C PRO A 119 -7.64 -7.22 3.36
N LEU A 120 -7.46 -5.91 3.25
CA LEU A 120 -8.47 -5.01 2.70
C LEU A 120 -8.12 -4.63 1.26
N VAL A 121 -8.93 -5.10 0.30
CA VAL A 121 -8.85 -4.64 -1.08
C VAL A 121 -9.47 -3.24 -1.17
N ILE A 122 -8.69 -2.26 -1.63
CA ILE A 122 -9.17 -0.89 -1.79
C ILE A 122 -10.05 -0.82 -3.05
N PRO A 123 -11.27 -0.26 -2.97
CA PRO A 123 -12.08 -0.03 -4.16
C PRO A 123 -11.31 0.82 -5.18
N PRO A 124 -11.48 0.59 -6.49
CA PRO A 124 -10.78 1.38 -7.50
C PRO A 124 -10.97 2.88 -7.28
N LEU A 125 -9.87 3.61 -7.16
CA LEU A 125 -9.87 5.03 -6.78
C LEU A 125 -9.49 5.87 -8.00
N ALA A 126 -10.39 6.71 -8.49
CA ALA A 126 -10.08 7.62 -9.59
C ALA A 126 -9.04 8.67 -9.18
N VAL A 127 -7.99 8.83 -9.97
CA VAL A 127 -6.92 9.82 -9.74
C VAL A 127 -6.75 10.82 -10.89
N ARG A 128 -7.57 10.70 -11.94
CA ARG A 128 -7.52 11.56 -13.13
C ARG A 128 -7.60 13.03 -12.73
N GLY A 129 -6.63 13.82 -13.22
CA GLY A 129 -6.58 15.27 -13.02
C GLY A 129 -5.96 15.70 -11.68
N ALA A 130 -5.73 14.78 -10.74
CA ALA A 130 -4.91 15.05 -9.57
C ALA A 130 -3.42 15.10 -9.95
N LYS A 131 -2.62 15.85 -9.17
CA LYS A 131 -1.18 15.99 -9.40
C LYS A 131 -0.35 15.15 -8.43
N ARG A 132 -0.89 14.89 -7.25
CA ARG A 132 -0.22 14.15 -6.17
C ARG A 132 -1.13 13.06 -5.63
N LEU A 133 -0.56 11.87 -5.44
CA LEU A 133 -1.14 10.77 -4.69
C LEU A 133 -0.30 10.55 -3.44
N THR A 134 -0.89 10.67 -2.26
CA THR A 134 -0.22 10.37 -0.98
C THR A 134 -0.80 9.09 -0.40
N LEU A 135 0.08 8.12 -0.10
CA LEU A 135 -0.25 6.94 0.69
C LEU A 135 0.19 7.20 2.13
N LEU A 136 -0.70 7.04 3.10
CA LEU A 136 -0.45 7.25 4.52
C LEU A 136 -0.75 5.98 5.31
N VAL A 137 0.19 5.60 6.18
CA VAL A 137 -0.03 4.68 7.29
C VAL A 137 0.01 5.49 8.57
N ASP A 138 -1.12 5.61 9.24
CA ASP A 138 -1.25 6.24 10.55
C ASP A 138 -1.28 5.20 11.67
N PHE A 139 -1.01 5.65 12.90
CA PHE A 139 -1.13 4.80 14.07
C PHE A 139 -2.56 4.29 14.24
N GLY A 140 -2.70 3.03 14.64
CA GLY A 140 -3.93 2.51 15.23
C GLY A 140 -3.84 2.54 16.75
N GLN A 141 -4.48 1.57 17.38
CA GLN A 141 -4.25 1.27 18.80
C GLN A 141 -2.84 0.68 19.01
N HIS A 142 -2.25 0.92 20.17
CA HIS A 142 -0.91 0.40 20.57
C HIS A 142 0.31 1.11 19.96
N ALA A 143 0.17 2.40 19.61
CA ALA A 143 1.26 3.22 19.09
C ALA A 143 1.86 2.63 17.81
N ASP A 144 3.17 2.36 17.76
CA ASP A 144 3.89 1.93 16.55
C ASP A 144 4.42 0.48 16.63
N VAL A 145 3.99 -0.31 17.62
CA VAL A 145 4.55 -1.63 17.87
C VAL A 145 4.13 -2.63 16.80
N ALA A 146 5.11 -3.10 16.02
CA ALA A 146 4.94 -4.09 14.96
C ALA A 146 3.95 -3.65 13.87
N ASP A 147 3.87 -2.34 13.60
CA ASP A 147 3.07 -1.75 12.54
C ASP A 147 3.71 -1.96 11.16
N TYR A 148 3.92 -3.23 10.81
CA TYR A 148 4.50 -3.67 9.56
C TYR A 148 3.43 -3.64 8.47
N ALA A 149 3.12 -2.44 7.99
CA ALA A 149 2.03 -2.19 7.07
C ALA A 149 2.46 -2.41 5.62
N ASN A 150 1.71 -3.21 4.88
CA ASN A 150 1.96 -3.43 3.46
C ASN A 150 0.88 -2.76 2.61
N TRP A 151 1.33 -2.12 1.54
CA TRP A 151 0.53 -1.78 0.36
C TRP A 151 0.89 -2.75 -0.78
N CYS A 152 0.19 -3.87 -0.84
CA CYS A 152 0.38 -4.92 -1.83
C CYS A 152 -0.29 -4.56 -3.17
N GLU A 153 0.38 -4.85 -4.29
CA GLU A 153 -0.08 -4.52 -5.64
C GLU A 153 -0.52 -3.04 -5.77
N ALA A 154 0.21 -2.14 -5.10
CA ALA A 154 -0.03 -0.71 -5.18
C ALA A 154 0.35 -0.19 -6.57
N VAL A 155 -0.66 0.00 -7.42
CA VAL A 155 -0.47 0.30 -8.85
C VAL A 155 -1.33 1.49 -9.30
N LEU A 156 -0.84 2.16 -10.33
CA LEU A 156 -1.58 3.13 -11.13
C LEU A 156 -1.96 2.50 -12.47
N ILE A 157 -3.21 2.71 -12.86
CA ILE A 157 -3.73 2.33 -14.18
C ILE A 157 -3.68 3.54 -15.11
N ALA A 158 -2.99 3.39 -16.23
CA ALA A 158 -2.92 4.38 -17.29
C ALA A 158 -4.10 4.25 -18.28
N ASP A 159 -4.60 5.39 -18.73
CA ASP A 159 -5.49 5.45 -19.87
C ASP A 159 -4.81 4.93 -21.15
N PRO A 160 -5.61 4.46 -22.13
CA PRO A 160 -5.10 4.25 -23.47
C PRO A 160 -4.55 5.57 -24.02
N LYS A 161 -3.42 5.50 -24.73
CA LYS A 161 -2.99 6.60 -25.60
C LYS A 161 -3.92 6.72 -26.80
#